data_AF-A0A954RVM6-F1
#
_entry.id   AF-A0A954RVM6-F1
#
_cell.length_a   1.000
_cell.length_b   1.000
_cell.length_c   1.000
_cell.angle_alpha   90.00
_cell.angle_beta   90.00
_cell.angle_gamma   90.00
#
_symmetry.space_group_name_H-M   'P 1'
#
loop_
_entity.id
_entity.type
_entity.pdbx_description
1 polymer ?
#
loop_
_entity_poly.entity_id
_entity_poly.type
_entity_poly.pdbx_seq_one_letter_code
_entity_poly.pdbx_strand_id
1 'polypeptide(L)'
;MLLREKEPTPELVDSLADAKLSFFVCGHCGQSGLQREDDPELDHGWPEAKPCRGCSARIPVERLELFPNTQYCAQCQATIDRGETPEAEREFCSRCGEVLRHRARQRGIATYELYCPACGRS
;
A
#
# COMPACT_ATOMS: atom_id res chain seq x y z
N MET A 1 6.10 7.04 -35.21
CA MET A 1 7.15 7.43 -34.24
C MET A 1 6.63 8.64 -33.49
N LEU A 2 6.44 8.53 -32.17
CA LEU A 2 6.04 9.66 -31.35
C LEU A 2 7.30 10.45 -31.00
N LEU A 3 7.35 11.74 -31.35
CA LEU A 3 8.41 12.63 -30.89
C LEU A 3 8.24 12.86 -29.39
N ARG A 4 9.35 12.82 -28.65
CA ARG A 4 9.35 13.12 -27.23
C ARG A 4 9.38 14.64 -27.07
N GLU A 5 8.24 15.21 -26.70
CA GLU A 5 8.15 16.63 -26.33
C GLU A 5 8.75 16.89 -24.95
N LYS A 6 9.35 18.07 -24.79
CA LYS A 6 10.02 18.48 -23.55
C LYS A 6 9.02 18.93 -22.48
N GLU A 7 7.89 19.48 -22.92
CA GLU A 7 6.77 19.94 -22.11
C GLU A 7 5.47 19.47 -22.76
N PRO A 8 5.02 18.23 -22.49
CA PRO A 8 3.82 17.68 -23.11
C PRO A 8 2.57 18.39 -22.57
N THR A 9 1.61 18.67 -23.46
CA THR A 9 0.30 19.14 -23.04
C THR A 9 -0.50 18.04 -22.34
N PRO A 10 -1.42 18.36 -21.42
CA PRO A 10 -2.24 17.36 -20.73
C PRO A 10 -3.05 16.50 -21.72
N GLU A 11 -3.58 17.11 -22.78
CA GLU A 11 -4.30 16.41 -23.87
C GLU A 11 -3.42 15.36 -24.56
N LEU A 12 -2.14 15.66 -24.78
CA LEU A 12 -1.18 14.72 -25.36
C LEU A 12 -0.94 13.54 -24.43
N VAL A 13 -0.83 13.79 -23.12
CA VAL A 13 -0.65 12.75 -22.10
C VAL A 13 -1.87 11.84 -22.05
N ASP A 14 -3.08 12.39 -22.10
CA ASP A 14 -4.32 11.61 -22.10
C ASP A 14 -4.42 10.72 -23.34
N SER A 15 -4.11 11.27 -24.52
CA SER A 15 -4.09 10.51 -25.78
C SER A 15 -3.07 9.36 -25.75
N LEU A 16 -1.91 9.58 -25.11
CA LEU A 16 -0.88 8.56 -24.96
C LEU A 16 -1.32 7.48 -23.97
N ALA A 17 -1.96 7.87 -22.86
CA ALA A 17 -2.51 6.96 -21.88
C ALA A 17 -3.52 6.04 -22.56
N ASP A 18 -4.52 6.58 -23.26
CA ASP A 18 -5.53 5.78 -23.97
C ASP A 18 -4.92 4.79 -24.96
N ALA A 19 -3.86 5.19 -25.66
CA ALA A 19 -3.16 4.32 -26.60
C ALA A 19 -2.29 3.24 -25.95
N LYS A 20 -1.94 3.37 -24.65
CA LYS A 20 -0.96 2.51 -23.97
C LYS A 20 -1.50 1.72 -22.79
N LEU A 21 -2.62 2.13 -22.20
CA LEU A 21 -3.23 1.51 -21.02
C LEU A 21 -3.43 -0.01 -21.19
N SER A 22 -3.85 -0.45 -22.37
CA SER A 22 -4.06 -1.87 -22.67
C SER A 22 -2.80 -2.73 -22.66
N PHE A 23 -1.61 -2.14 -22.80
CA PHE A 23 -0.33 -2.85 -22.81
C PHE A 23 0.29 -3.02 -21.42
N PHE A 24 -0.24 -2.35 -20.40
CA PHE A 24 0.24 -2.50 -19.04
C PHE A 24 -0.23 -3.83 -18.45
N VAL A 25 0.69 -4.50 -17.77
CA VAL A 25 0.46 -5.78 -17.08
C VAL A 25 0.47 -5.53 -15.59
N CYS A 26 -0.52 -6.03 -14.88
CA CYS A 26 -0.56 -5.96 -13.43
C CYS A 26 0.55 -6.85 -12.83
N GLY A 27 1.46 -6.27 -12.05
CA GLY A 27 2.54 -7.02 -11.39
C GLY A 27 2.07 -8.01 -10.32
N HIS A 28 0.81 -7.95 -9.91
CA HIS A 28 0.24 -8.84 -8.89
C HIS A 28 -0.51 -10.04 -9.48
N CYS A 29 -1.38 -9.83 -10.48
CA CYS A 29 -2.19 -10.91 -11.09
C CYS A 29 -1.76 -11.29 -12.51
N GLY A 30 -0.85 -10.54 -13.14
CA GLY A 30 -0.36 -10.81 -14.49
C GLY A 30 -1.36 -10.50 -15.62
N GLN A 31 -2.55 -9.97 -15.31
CA GLN A 31 -3.52 -9.57 -16.33
C GLN A 31 -3.08 -8.29 -17.04
N SER A 32 -3.28 -8.23 -18.35
CA SER A 32 -3.12 -7.04 -19.18
C SER A 32 -4.48 -6.42 -19.48
N GLY A 33 -4.52 -5.11 -19.72
CA GLY A 33 -5.75 -4.40 -20.06
C GLY A 33 -6.19 -3.42 -18.97
N LEU A 34 -5.31 -2.48 -18.59
CA LEU A 34 -5.73 -1.38 -17.72
C LEU A 34 -6.79 -0.55 -18.45
N GLN A 35 -7.87 -0.18 -17.75
CA GLN A 35 -8.90 0.71 -18.27
C GLN A 35 -8.93 1.97 -17.41
N ARG A 36 -9.12 3.13 -18.06
CA ARG A 36 -9.40 4.39 -17.37
C ARG A 36 -10.91 4.49 -17.21
N GLU A 37 -11.37 4.56 -15.97
CA GLU A 37 -12.73 4.99 -15.65
C GLU A 37 -12.66 6.46 -15.28
N ASP A 38 -13.21 7.31 -16.15
CA ASP A 38 -13.43 8.72 -15.84
C ASP A 38 -14.71 8.77 -14.99
N ASP A 39 -14.55 8.92 -13.67
CA ASP A 39 -15.65 9.03 -12.73
C ASP A 39 -16.06 10.53 -12.60
N PRO A 40 -17.20 10.93 -13.18
CA PRO A 40 -17.64 12.32 -13.19
C PRO A 40 -18.09 12.83 -11.81
N GLU A 41 -18.28 11.96 -10.81
CA GLU A 41 -18.58 12.41 -9.45
C GLU A 41 -17.35 12.92 -8.69
N LEU A 42 -16.12 12.60 -9.14
CA LEU A 42 -14.88 13.04 -8.47
C LEU A 42 -14.58 14.55 -8.60
N ASP A 43 -15.31 15.30 -9.42
CA ASP A 43 -15.13 16.75 -9.66
C ASP A 43 -15.86 17.64 -8.63
N HIS A 44 -16.58 17.06 -7.67
CA HIS A 44 -17.31 17.80 -6.64
C HIS A 44 -16.76 17.51 -5.24
N GLY A 45 -15.56 18.01 -4.93
CA GLY A 45 -15.11 18.23 -3.55
C GLY A 45 -15.13 17.01 -2.64
N TRP A 46 -14.80 15.82 -3.14
CA TRP A 46 -14.75 14.60 -2.34
C TRP A 46 -13.74 14.74 -1.19
N PRO A 47 -14.09 14.37 0.06
CA PRO A 47 -13.09 14.02 1.04
C PRO A 47 -12.41 12.75 0.52
N GLU A 48 -11.20 12.91 -0.01
CA GLU A 48 -10.43 11.82 -0.59
C GLU A 48 -10.40 10.63 0.36
N ALA A 49 -11.01 9.52 -0.04
CA ALA A 49 -10.99 8.28 0.71
C ALA A 49 -9.52 7.86 0.90
N LYS A 50 -8.98 8.17 2.07
CA LYS A 50 -7.57 7.99 2.40
C LYS A 50 -7.23 6.50 2.43
N PRO A 51 -6.11 6.06 1.82
CA PRO A 51 -5.69 4.67 1.92
C PRO A 51 -5.24 4.33 3.35
N CYS A 52 -5.62 3.15 3.82
CA CYS A 52 -5.18 2.59 5.08
C CYS A 52 -3.66 2.33 5.04
N ARG A 53 -2.91 2.83 6.03
CA ARG A 53 -1.47 2.59 6.13
C ARG A 53 -1.13 1.11 6.35
N GLY A 54 -2.04 0.33 6.95
CA GLY A 54 -1.83 -1.08 7.26
C GLY A 54 -2.05 -2.04 6.08
N CYS A 55 -3.12 -1.83 5.30
CA CYS A 55 -3.57 -2.79 4.27
C CYS A 55 -3.91 -2.15 2.91
N SER A 56 -3.62 -0.86 2.73
CA SER A 56 -3.94 -0.03 1.54
C SER A 56 -5.42 0.06 1.12
N ALA A 57 -6.34 -0.63 1.80
CA ALA A 57 -7.77 -0.47 1.59
C ALA A 57 -8.25 0.96 1.87
N ARG A 58 -9.27 1.42 1.14
CA ARG A 58 -9.85 2.76 1.35
C ARG A 58 -10.51 2.86 2.73
N ILE A 59 -10.20 3.93 3.48
CA ILE A 59 -10.89 4.24 4.73
C ILE A 59 -12.25 4.88 4.39
N PRO A 60 -13.37 4.40 4.96
CA PRO A 60 -14.69 4.97 4.72
C PRO A 60 -14.74 6.47 5.03
N VAL A 61 -15.42 7.24 4.20
CA VAL A 61 -15.48 8.71 4.29
C VAL A 61 -16.18 9.13 5.59
N GLU A 62 -17.25 8.43 5.98
CA GLU A 62 -17.98 8.67 7.23
C GLU A 62 -17.06 8.57 8.45
N ARG A 63 -16.04 7.69 8.38
CA ARG A 63 -15.03 7.56 9.43
C ARG A 63 -14.02 8.72 9.39
N LEU A 64 -13.66 9.21 8.20
CA LEU A 64 -12.76 10.35 8.04
C LEU A 64 -13.44 11.66 8.45
N GLU A 65 -14.75 11.80 8.25
CA GLU A 65 -15.54 12.94 8.75
C GLU A 65 -15.56 13.00 10.28
N LEU A 66 -15.75 11.84 10.93
CA LEU A 66 -15.72 11.74 12.40
C LEU A 66 -14.30 11.83 12.98
N PHE A 67 -13.31 11.26 12.28
CA PHE A 67 -11.93 11.18 12.72
C PHE A 67 -10.96 11.51 11.57
N PRO A 68 -10.75 12.81 11.27
CA PRO A 68 -9.97 13.25 10.10
C PRO A 68 -8.51 12.79 10.10
N ASN A 69 -7.94 12.58 11.28
CA ASN A 69 -6.55 12.18 11.45
C ASN A 69 -6.33 10.66 11.42
N THR A 70 -7.37 9.88 11.12
CA THR A 70 -7.27 8.41 11.04
C THR A 70 -6.25 7.99 9.99
N GLN A 71 -5.38 7.05 10.34
CA GLN A 71 -4.38 6.45 9.42
C GLN A 71 -4.69 4.97 9.09
N TYR A 72 -5.56 4.32 9.86
CA TYR A 72 -5.88 2.90 9.72
C TYR A 72 -7.39 2.68 9.56
N CYS A 73 -7.77 1.73 8.72
CA CYS A 73 -9.16 1.26 8.66
C CYS A 73 -9.57 0.60 9.99
N ALA A 74 -10.87 0.40 10.22
CA ALA A 74 -11.37 -0.18 11.47
C ALA A 74 -10.76 -1.55 11.77
N GLN A 75 -10.51 -2.37 10.74
CA GLN A 75 -9.90 -3.70 10.91
C GLN A 75 -8.43 -3.61 11.35
N CYS A 76 -7.62 -2.80 10.67
CA CYS A 76 -6.22 -2.59 11.07
C CYS A 76 -6.11 -1.90 12.44
N GLN A 77 -7.01 -0.96 12.75
CA GLN A 77 -7.06 -0.34 14.07
C GLN A 77 -7.37 -1.38 15.15
N ALA A 78 -8.34 -2.27 14.93
CA ALA A 78 -8.65 -3.34 15.89
C ALA A 78 -7.47 -4.30 16.11
N THR A 79 -6.69 -4.58 15.06
CA THR A 79 -5.45 -5.37 15.17
C THR A 79 -4.42 -4.66 16.04
N ILE A 80 -4.20 -3.36 15.83
CA ILE A 80 -3.29 -2.54 16.65
C ILE A 80 -3.76 -2.50 18.11
N ASP A 81 -5.06 -2.33 18.34
CA ASP A 81 -5.65 -2.26 19.69
C ASP A 81 -5.50 -3.60 20.45
N ARG A 82 -5.39 -4.73 19.74
CA ARG A 82 -5.04 -6.04 20.31
C ARG A 82 -3.54 -6.23 20.58
N GLY A 83 -2.71 -5.25 20.23
CA GLY A 83 -1.24 -5.32 20.34
C GLY A 83 -0.58 -6.10 19.20
N GLU A 84 -1.28 -6.34 18.09
CA GLU A 84 -0.73 -6.99 16.90
C GLU A 84 -0.16 -5.94 15.92
N THR A 85 0.96 -6.26 15.26
CA THR A 85 1.61 -5.36 14.30
C THR A 85 0.89 -5.38 12.94
N PRO A 86 0.53 -4.21 12.37
CA PRO A 86 -0.03 -4.10 11.01
C PRO A 86 0.88 -4.71 9.95
N GLU A 87 0.29 -5.19 8.85
CA GLU A 87 1.04 -5.81 7.75
C GLU A 87 2.15 -4.92 7.19
N ALA A 88 1.88 -3.63 7.00
CA ALA A 88 2.85 -2.67 6.49
C ALA A 88 4.07 -2.42 7.42
N GLU A 89 3.97 -2.78 8.69
CA GLU A 89 5.04 -2.63 9.69
C GLU A 89 5.78 -3.95 9.94
N ARG A 90 5.41 -5.04 9.26
CA ARG A 90 6.11 -6.31 9.36
C ARG A 90 7.45 -6.23 8.63
N GLU A 91 8.52 -6.59 9.33
CA GLU A 91 9.84 -6.69 8.75
C GLU A 91 10.01 -8.06 8.07
N PHE A 92 10.54 -8.06 6.84
CA PHE A 92 10.75 -9.28 6.06
C PHE A 92 12.23 -9.65 5.98
N CYS A 93 12.52 -10.94 5.99
CA CYS A 93 13.89 -11.43 5.86
C CYS A 93 14.43 -11.13 4.46
N SER A 94 15.52 -10.37 4.35
CA SER A 94 16.16 -10.04 3.07
C SER A 94 16.74 -11.24 2.30
N ARG A 95 16.75 -12.45 2.89
CA ARG A 95 17.29 -13.66 2.28
C ARG A 95 16.20 -14.58 1.71
N CYS A 96 15.08 -14.72 2.41
CA CYS A 96 14.04 -15.71 2.06
C CYS A 96 12.62 -15.13 1.99
N GLY A 97 12.43 -13.85 2.34
CA GLY A 97 11.13 -13.19 2.27
C GLY A 97 10.16 -13.53 3.40
N GLU A 98 10.53 -14.40 4.35
CA GLU A 98 9.69 -14.74 5.50
C GLU A 98 9.57 -13.57 6.50
N VAL A 99 8.44 -13.48 7.20
CA VAL A 99 8.21 -12.44 8.23
C VAL A 99 9.12 -12.69 9.44
N LEU A 100 9.88 -11.66 9.83
CA LEU A 100 10.72 -11.69 11.03
C LEU A 100 9.86 -11.71 12.29
N ARG A 101 10.34 -12.40 13.33
CA ARG A 101 9.68 -12.49 14.64
C ARG A 101 10.63 -12.03 15.73
N HIS A 102 10.12 -11.46 16.80
CA HIS A 102 10.92 -11.20 18.00
C HIS A 102 11.19 -12.50 18.76
N ARG A 103 12.42 -12.66 19.28
CA ARG A 103 12.74 -13.64 20.33
C ARG A 103 13.44 -12.96 21.48
N ALA A 104 13.20 -13.46 22.69
CA ALA A 104 13.95 -13.06 23.87
C ALA A 104 15.24 -13.89 23.97
N ARG A 105 16.39 -13.23 24.11
CA ARG A 105 17.66 -13.84 24.53
C ARG A 105 17.84 -13.54 26.02
N GLN A 106 18.00 -14.57 26.84
CA GLN A 106 18.34 -14.40 28.25
C GLN A 106 19.84 -14.62 28.46
N ARG A 107 20.58 -13.52 28.68
CA ARG A 107 21.95 -13.50 29.21
C ARG A 107 22.05 -12.41 30.27
N GLY A 108 21.40 -12.64 31.42
CA GLY A 108 21.29 -11.67 32.51
C GLY A 108 20.10 -10.73 32.36
N ILE A 109 20.09 -9.89 31.31
CA ILE A 109 18.97 -9.02 30.94
C ILE A 109 18.26 -9.61 29.71
N ALA A 110 16.94 -9.53 29.65
CA ALA A 110 16.18 -9.97 28.49
C ALA A 110 16.37 -8.97 27.34
N THR A 111 17.08 -9.38 26.29
CA THR A 111 17.20 -8.61 25.05
C THR A 111 16.25 -9.20 24.02
N TYR A 112 15.43 -8.36 23.40
CA TYR A 112 14.58 -8.74 22.29
C TYR A 112 15.31 -8.48 20.97
N GLU A 113 15.47 -9.51 20.14
CA GLU A 113 16.04 -9.40 18.80
C GLU A 113 15.06 -9.96 17.77
N LEU A 114 15.07 -9.40 16.56
CA LEU A 114 14.37 -9.98 15.42
C LEU A 114 15.12 -11.22 14.95
N TYR A 115 14.40 -12.25 14.53
CA TYR A 115 14.96 -13.42 13.88
C TYR A 115 13.99 -13.98 12.84
N CYS A 116 14.57 -14.57 11.80
CA CYS A 116 13.85 -15.28 10.76
C CYS A 116 13.63 -16.73 11.19
N PRO A 117 12.38 -17.20 11.33
CA PRO A 117 12.11 -18.59 11.73
C PRO A 117 12.47 -19.61 10.64
N ALA A 118 12.42 -19.23 9.36
CA ALA A 118 12.74 -20.13 8.25
C ALA A 118 14.25 -20.37 8.04
N CYS A 119 15.08 -19.33 8.10
CA CYS A 119 16.51 -19.43 7.80
C CYS A 119 17.45 -19.14 8.99
N GLY A 120 16.91 -18.80 10.16
CA GLY A 120 17.66 -18.63 11.41
C GLY A 120 18.46 -17.32 11.54
N ARG A 121 18.39 -16.44 10.53
CA ARG A 121 19.08 -15.13 10.54
C ARG A 121 18.43 -14.17 11.53
N SER A 122 19.22 -13.49 12.35
CA SER A 122 18.81 -12.41 13.25
C SER A 122 19.56 -11.13 12.94
#